data_AF-A0AAW9NUJ1-F1
#
_entry.id   AF-A0AAW9NUJ1-F1
#
_cell.length_a   1.000
_cell.length_b   1.000
_cell.length_c   1.000
_cell.angle_alpha   90.00
_cell.angle_beta   90.00
_cell.angle_gamma   90.00
#
_symmetry.space_group_name_H-M   'P 1'
#
loop_
_entity.id
_entity.type
_entity.pdbx_description
1 polymer ?
#
loop_
_entity_poly.entity_id
_entity_poly.type
_entity_poly.pdbx_seq_one_letter_code
_entity_poly.pdbx_strand_id
1 'polypeptide(L)'
;MADAYIGEIRIFAGNFAPRGWALCDGTLLPISQNPALYSILGMIYGGDGQTTFRLPDLRGRAPMHFGQGSGLTERTIGEQVGEGEVTLGVYQMPNHTHIAQGSSTFVGGIDNPTNAIWGSEPANTGSKPYVNFSNTSAMNPLALQPQGSNQAHNNRQPFLAMNFIICINDGEYPARP
;
A
#
# COMPACT_ATOMS: atom_id res chain seq x y z
N MET A 1 40.57 3.06 -2.38
CA MET A 1 39.18 3.16 -2.85
C MET A 1 38.42 2.04 -2.17
N ALA A 2 37.20 2.28 -1.68
CA ALA A 2 36.38 1.16 -1.19
C ALA A 2 36.05 0.30 -2.41
N ASP A 3 36.51 -0.94 -2.44
CA ASP A 3 36.16 -1.89 -3.50
C ASP A 3 34.64 -1.92 -3.65
N ALA A 4 34.18 -1.70 -4.87
CA ALA A 4 32.79 -1.81 -5.24
C ALA A 4 32.71 -2.75 -6.44
N TYR A 5 31.66 -3.55 -6.52
CA TYR A 5 31.44 -4.33 -7.74
C TYR A 5 30.65 -3.49 -8.76
N ILE A 6 30.96 -3.65 -10.05
CA ILE A 6 30.08 -3.12 -11.10
C ILE A 6 28.69 -3.72 -10.91
N GLY A 7 27.64 -2.89 -10.93
CA GLY A 7 26.27 -3.29 -10.64
C GLY A 7 25.89 -3.29 -9.15
N GLU A 8 26.81 -3.02 -8.24
CA GLU A 8 26.51 -2.86 -6.82
C GLU A 8 25.66 -1.60 -6.58
N ILE A 9 24.60 -1.75 -5.78
CA ILE A 9 23.71 -0.66 -5.37
C ILE A 9 24.03 -0.24 -3.94
N ARG A 10 24.20 1.06 -3.70
CA ARG A 10 24.40 1.64 -2.37
C ARG A 10 23.38 2.73 -2.08
N ILE A 11 23.06 2.91 -0.80
CA ILE A 11 22.35 4.10 -0.32
C ILE A 11 23.36 5.23 -0.17
N PHE A 12 23.02 6.40 -0.71
CA PHE A 12 23.85 7.60 -0.70
C PHE A 12 23.01 8.81 -0.23
N ALA A 13 23.57 9.55 0.72
CA ALA A 13 22.89 10.70 1.33
C ALA A 13 22.98 12.00 0.50
N GLY A 14 23.88 12.06 -0.50
CA GLY A 14 24.02 13.22 -1.38
C GLY A 14 22.95 13.26 -2.48
N ASN A 15 22.74 14.42 -3.10
CA ASN A 15 21.71 14.66 -4.12
C ASN A 15 22.18 14.44 -5.58
N PHE A 16 23.34 13.82 -5.77
CA PHE A 16 23.93 13.52 -7.09
C PHE A 16 24.56 12.13 -7.07
N ALA A 17 24.85 11.56 -8.24
CA ALA A 17 25.66 10.35 -8.33
C ALA A 17 27.15 10.72 -8.40
N PRO A 18 28.01 10.20 -7.50
CA PRO A 18 29.46 10.38 -7.60
C PRO A 18 30.02 9.88 -8.95
N ARG A 19 31.24 10.30 -9.30
CA ARG A 19 31.93 9.78 -10.49
C ARG A 19 31.98 8.24 -10.43
N GLY A 20 31.63 7.62 -11.56
CA GLY A 20 31.58 6.17 -11.72
C GLY A 20 30.35 5.48 -11.15
N TRP A 21 29.37 6.28 -10.70
CA TRP A 21 28.07 5.84 -10.25
C TRP A 21 26.97 6.53 -11.06
N ALA A 22 25.78 5.92 -11.07
CA ALA A 22 24.56 6.50 -11.61
C ALA A 22 23.43 6.40 -10.58
N LEU A 23 22.39 7.22 -10.70
CA LEU A 23 21.18 7.09 -9.89
C LEU A 23 20.37 5.87 -10.35
N CYS A 24 19.72 5.17 -9.41
CA CYS A 24 18.75 4.13 -9.69
C CYS A 24 17.37 4.75 -9.99
N ASP A 25 17.25 5.45 -11.11
CA ASP A 25 16.07 6.21 -11.53
C ASP A 25 15.42 5.71 -12.84
N GLY A 26 15.80 4.52 -13.30
CA GLY A 26 15.27 3.96 -14.54
C GLY A 26 15.87 4.56 -15.82
N THR A 27 16.98 5.28 -15.74
CA THR A 27 17.67 5.81 -16.93
C THR A 27 18.07 4.71 -17.92
N LEU A 28 17.89 4.97 -19.21
CA LEU A 28 18.40 4.13 -20.30
C LEU A 28 19.87 4.48 -20.58
N LEU A 29 20.73 3.47 -20.62
CA LEU A 29 22.14 3.62 -20.93
C LEU A 29 22.51 2.87 -22.22
N PRO A 30 23.42 3.44 -23.05
CA PRO A 30 23.92 2.75 -24.22
C PRO A 30 24.81 1.57 -23.83
N ILE A 31 24.55 0.40 -24.41
CA ILE A 31 25.32 -0.84 -24.20
C ILE A 31 26.78 -0.64 -24.61
N SER A 32 27.02 0.07 -25.71
CA SER A 32 28.37 0.32 -26.26
C SER A 32 29.29 1.07 -25.30
N GLN A 33 28.75 1.89 -24.39
CA GLN A 33 29.53 2.63 -23.40
C GLN A 33 29.58 1.94 -22.04
N ASN A 34 28.67 0.98 -21.77
CA ASN A 34 28.56 0.30 -20.49
C ASN A 34 28.47 -1.24 -20.65
N PRO A 35 29.37 -1.89 -21.42
CA PRO A 35 29.25 -3.31 -21.73
C PRO A 35 29.36 -4.20 -20.50
N ALA A 36 30.21 -3.83 -19.53
CA ALA A 36 30.40 -4.56 -18.29
C ALA A 36 29.16 -4.52 -17.37
N LEU A 37 28.47 -3.37 -17.30
CA LEU A 37 27.24 -3.29 -16.53
C LEU A 37 26.10 -4.04 -17.24
N TYR A 38 26.04 -3.96 -18.56
CA TYR A 38 25.05 -4.69 -19.35
C TYR A 38 25.20 -6.21 -19.21
N SER A 39 26.41 -6.76 -19.16
CA SER A 39 26.60 -8.20 -18.97
C SER A 39 26.10 -8.72 -17.61
N ILE A 40 25.89 -7.82 -16.64
CA ILE A 40 25.36 -8.12 -15.30
C ILE A 40 23.84 -7.93 -15.27
N LEU A 41 23.34 -6.77 -15.71
CA LEU A 41 21.91 -6.43 -15.60
C LEU A 41 21.06 -6.98 -16.76
N GLY A 42 21.65 -7.15 -17.94
CA GLY A 42 20.93 -7.48 -19.16
C GLY A 42 19.73 -6.55 -19.40
N MET A 43 18.58 -7.14 -19.69
CA MET A 43 17.30 -6.44 -19.87
C MET A 43 16.37 -6.52 -18.66
N ILE A 44 16.86 -6.92 -17.47
CA ILE A 44 16.02 -7.14 -16.28
C ILE A 44 15.09 -5.95 -16.00
N TYR A 45 15.59 -4.72 -16.17
CA TYR A 45 14.85 -3.49 -15.90
C TYR A 45 14.30 -2.83 -17.19
N GLY A 46 14.44 -3.47 -18.35
CA GLY A 46 14.02 -2.99 -19.65
C GLY A 46 15.16 -2.46 -20.54
N GLY A 47 14.78 -1.80 -21.64
CA GLY A 47 15.67 -1.46 -22.76
C GLY A 47 15.34 -2.31 -23.99
N ASP A 48 16.11 -2.15 -25.06
CA ASP A 48 15.95 -2.95 -26.29
C ASP A 48 16.90 -4.16 -26.35
N GLY A 49 17.89 -4.22 -25.45
CA GLY A 49 18.90 -5.29 -25.40
C GLY A 49 19.85 -5.33 -26.60
N GLN A 50 19.77 -4.35 -27.50
CA GLN A 50 20.56 -4.26 -28.72
C GLN A 50 21.46 -3.02 -28.68
N THR A 51 20.87 -1.86 -28.37
CA THR A 51 21.59 -0.59 -28.27
C THR A 51 21.57 -0.03 -26.86
N THR A 52 20.54 -0.34 -26.07
CA THR A 52 20.31 0.22 -24.74
C THR A 52 19.79 -0.83 -23.75
N PHE A 53 20.08 -0.57 -22.49
CA PHE A 53 19.50 -1.27 -21.34
C PHE A 53 19.11 -0.25 -20.27
N ARG A 54 18.29 -0.65 -19.32
CA ARG A 54 17.79 0.25 -18.28
C ARG A 54 18.41 -0.05 -16.92
N LEU A 55 18.66 1.01 -16.15
CA LEU A 55 18.97 0.91 -14.73
C LEU A 55 17.72 0.56 -13.90
N PRO A 56 17.86 0.05 -12.67
CA PRO A 56 16.74 -0.05 -11.75
C PRO A 56 16.10 1.33 -11.50
N ASP A 57 14.79 1.36 -11.30
CA ASP A 57 14.08 2.55 -10.79
C ASP A 57 13.62 2.28 -9.36
N LEU A 58 14.30 2.87 -8.38
CA LEU A 58 14.01 2.71 -6.95
C LEU A 58 13.29 3.94 -6.37
N ARG A 59 12.87 4.90 -7.19
CA ARG A 59 12.15 6.08 -6.71
C ARG A 59 10.79 5.68 -6.15
N GLY A 60 10.56 6.00 -4.87
CA GLY A 60 9.32 5.66 -4.17
C GLY A 60 9.15 4.17 -3.86
N ARG A 61 10.23 3.37 -3.94
CA ARG A 61 10.21 1.92 -3.75
C ARG A 61 11.17 1.49 -2.66
N ALA A 62 10.85 0.39 -1.99
CA ALA A 62 11.75 -0.30 -1.08
C ALA A 62 12.38 -1.51 -1.80
N PRO A 63 13.70 -1.71 -1.75
CA PRO A 63 14.33 -2.88 -2.33
C PRO A 63 13.94 -4.14 -1.55
N MET A 64 13.75 -5.26 -2.27
CA MET A 64 13.44 -6.58 -1.73
C MET A 64 14.35 -7.62 -2.37
N HIS A 65 14.79 -8.60 -1.59
CA HIS A 65 15.58 -9.72 -2.11
C HIS A 65 14.73 -10.59 -3.04
N PHE A 66 15.30 -11.02 -4.17
CA PHE A 66 14.62 -11.89 -5.14
C PHE A 66 14.64 -13.36 -4.70
N GLY A 67 13.86 -14.20 -5.38
CA GLY A 67 13.79 -15.64 -5.15
C GLY A 67 12.65 -16.04 -4.21
N GLN A 68 12.72 -17.29 -3.76
CA GLN A 68 11.72 -17.90 -2.90
C GLN A 68 12.35 -18.32 -1.57
N GLY A 69 11.99 -17.63 -0.49
CA GLY A 69 12.32 -18.06 0.88
C GLY A 69 11.33 -19.10 1.39
N SER A 70 11.73 -19.87 2.42
CA SER A 70 10.82 -20.83 3.07
C SER A 70 9.57 -20.11 3.62
N GLY A 71 8.39 -20.53 3.16
CA GLY A 71 7.11 -19.91 3.54
C GLY A 71 6.84 -18.53 2.92
N LEU A 72 7.68 -18.06 1.99
CA LEU A 72 7.49 -16.78 1.29
C LEU A 72 7.00 -16.98 -0.15
N THR A 73 6.30 -15.97 -0.66
CA THR A 73 5.96 -15.89 -2.09
C THR A 73 7.25 -15.72 -2.91
N GLU A 74 7.33 -16.42 -4.05
CA GLU A 74 8.42 -16.24 -5.00
C GLU A 74 8.40 -14.81 -5.57
N ARG A 75 9.60 -14.22 -5.71
CA ARG A 75 9.82 -12.92 -6.34
C ARG A 75 10.83 -13.04 -7.46
N THR A 76 10.45 -12.64 -8.66
CA THR A 76 11.38 -12.58 -9.79
C THR A 76 12.24 -11.31 -9.70
N ILE A 77 13.50 -11.37 -10.15
CA ILE A 77 14.36 -10.18 -10.12
C ILE A 77 13.79 -9.10 -11.06
N GLY A 78 13.75 -7.85 -10.60
CA GLY A 78 13.15 -6.73 -11.34
C GLY A 78 11.62 -6.63 -11.24
N GLU A 79 10.96 -7.58 -10.58
CA GLU A 79 9.51 -7.53 -10.35
C GLU A 79 9.11 -6.31 -9.52
N GLN A 80 8.05 -5.64 -9.95
CA GLN A 80 7.50 -4.48 -9.28
C GLN A 80 6.20 -4.87 -8.57
N VAL A 81 6.25 -4.94 -7.25
CA VAL A 81 5.12 -5.37 -6.41
C VAL A 81 4.86 -4.40 -5.27
N GLY A 82 3.68 -4.55 -4.66
CA GLY A 82 3.22 -3.71 -3.55
C GLY A 82 2.46 -2.48 -4.03
N GLU A 83 1.70 -1.89 -3.11
CA GLU A 83 0.84 -0.73 -3.37
C GLU A 83 1.17 0.38 -2.37
N GLY A 84 1.36 1.60 -2.88
CA GLY A 84 1.67 2.77 -2.06
C GLY A 84 0.46 3.31 -1.30
N GLU A 85 -0.74 3.05 -1.81
CA GLU A 85 -2.02 3.38 -1.18
C GLU A 85 -2.96 2.19 -1.35
N VAL A 86 -3.81 1.96 -0.35
CA VAL A 86 -4.80 0.86 -0.39
C VAL A 86 -6.16 1.43 -0.06
N THR A 87 -7.15 1.14 -0.90
CA THR A 87 -8.56 1.38 -0.58
C THR A 87 -9.11 0.16 0.14
N LEU A 88 -9.64 0.36 1.35
CA LEU A 88 -10.31 -0.69 2.09
C LEU A 88 -11.69 -0.97 1.49
N GLY A 89 -11.80 -2.06 0.73
CA GLY A 89 -13.07 -2.59 0.25
C GLY A 89 -13.80 -3.39 1.33
N VAL A 90 -15.07 -3.72 1.05
CA VAL A 90 -15.93 -4.54 1.94
C VAL A 90 -15.28 -5.87 2.31
N TYR A 91 -14.57 -6.51 1.38
CA TYR A 91 -13.87 -7.78 1.62
C TYR A 91 -12.63 -7.67 2.54
N GLN A 92 -12.16 -6.46 2.82
CA GLN A 92 -11.04 -6.20 3.74
C GLN A 92 -11.52 -5.81 5.14
N MET A 93 -12.84 -5.76 5.36
CA MET A 93 -13.44 -5.52 6.67
C MET A 93 -14.09 -6.82 7.19
N PRO A 94 -14.06 -7.08 8.51
CA PRO A 94 -14.87 -8.13 9.10
C PRO A 94 -16.35 -7.93 8.74
N ASN A 95 -17.03 -9.02 8.39
CA ASN A 95 -18.47 -8.98 8.16
C ASN A 95 -19.17 -8.52 9.44
N HIS A 96 -19.91 -7.42 9.35
CA HIS A 96 -20.68 -6.87 10.45
C HIS A 96 -21.98 -6.28 9.92
N THR A 97 -22.97 -6.14 10.80
CA THR A 97 -24.25 -5.52 10.48
C THR A 97 -24.75 -4.72 11.69
N HIS A 98 -25.59 -3.74 11.41
CA HIS A 98 -26.31 -2.99 12.42
C HIS A 98 -27.79 -3.22 12.18
N ILE A 99 -28.51 -3.60 13.24
CA ILE A 99 -29.96 -3.81 13.19
C ILE A 99 -30.58 -2.76 14.08
N ALA A 100 -31.22 -1.76 13.49
CA ALA A 100 -32.04 -0.81 14.23
C ALA A 100 -33.26 -1.54 14.79
N GLN A 101 -33.53 -1.36 16.09
CA GLN A 101 -34.66 -1.97 16.78
C GLN A 101 -35.60 -0.89 17.31
N GLY A 102 -36.90 -1.19 17.25
CA GLY A 102 -37.95 -0.37 17.83
C GLY A 102 -39.04 -1.25 18.43
N SER A 103 -39.95 -0.66 19.18
CA SER A 103 -41.14 -1.30 19.71
C SER A 103 -42.28 -1.16 18.70
N SER A 104 -42.93 -2.28 18.37
CA SER A 104 -44.15 -2.31 17.55
C SER A 104 -45.44 -2.30 18.40
N THR A 105 -45.31 -2.32 19.73
CA THR A 105 -46.44 -2.55 20.65
C THR A 105 -46.66 -1.41 21.64
N PHE A 106 -45.57 -0.82 22.15
CA PHE A 106 -45.61 0.29 23.10
C PHE A 106 -45.37 1.63 22.42
N VAL A 107 -46.28 2.57 22.69
CA VAL A 107 -46.16 4.00 22.37
C VAL A 107 -45.06 4.62 23.23
N GLY A 108 -44.31 5.57 22.66
CA GLY A 108 -43.30 6.34 23.36
C GLY A 108 -43.86 7.07 24.58
N GLY A 109 -43.05 7.25 25.62
CA GLY A 109 -43.48 7.90 26.87
C GLY A 109 -42.35 8.45 27.72
N ILE A 110 -41.10 8.24 27.30
CA ILE A 110 -39.90 8.76 27.95
C ILE A 110 -39.09 9.60 26.96
N ASP A 111 -38.49 10.67 27.48
CA ASP A 111 -37.66 11.62 26.71
C ASP A 111 -36.18 11.25 26.73
N ASN A 112 -35.76 10.41 27.68
CA ASN A 112 -34.38 9.97 27.81
C ASN A 112 -34.15 8.70 26.97
N PRO A 113 -33.26 8.74 25.95
CA PRO A 113 -32.95 7.58 25.12
C PRO A 113 -32.05 6.54 25.81
N THR A 114 -31.50 6.83 26.98
CA THR A 114 -30.56 5.94 27.68
C THR A 114 -31.23 4.61 28.00
N ASN A 115 -30.68 3.50 27.49
CA ASN A 115 -31.24 2.14 27.61
C ASN A 115 -32.68 2.00 27.07
N ALA A 116 -33.06 2.86 26.13
CA ALA A 116 -34.38 2.89 25.51
C ALA A 116 -34.30 2.68 23.99
N ILE A 117 -35.44 2.38 23.37
CA ILE A 117 -35.63 2.21 21.92
C ILE A 117 -36.77 3.13 21.45
N TRP A 118 -36.91 3.30 20.13
CA TRP A 118 -38.07 4.01 19.57
C TRP A 118 -39.37 3.25 19.86
N GLY A 119 -40.40 3.97 20.31
CA GLY A 119 -41.76 3.48 20.41
C GLY A 119 -42.45 3.40 19.06
N SER A 120 -43.64 2.78 19.02
CA SER A 120 -44.42 2.63 17.77
C SER A 120 -44.94 3.97 17.24
N GLU A 121 -45.27 4.89 18.14
CA GLU A 121 -45.66 6.29 17.88
C GLU A 121 -45.21 7.16 19.09
N PRO A 122 -45.02 8.48 18.95
CA PRO A 122 -44.80 9.36 20.10
C PRO A 122 -46.06 9.42 20.98
N ALA A 123 -45.93 9.49 22.30
CA ALA A 123 -47.09 9.81 23.14
C ALA A 123 -47.71 11.15 22.71
N ASN A 124 -49.05 11.24 22.76
CA ASN A 124 -49.85 12.46 22.55
C ASN A 124 -49.55 13.60 23.56
N THR A 125 -48.46 13.50 24.33
CA THR A 125 -48.02 14.44 25.35
C THR A 125 -46.55 14.80 25.15
N GLY A 126 -46.28 15.67 24.17
CA GLY A 126 -45.01 16.39 24.10
C GLY A 126 -43.84 15.67 23.44
N SER A 127 -44.09 14.84 22.42
CA SER A 127 -43.03 14.21 21.60
C SER A 127 -42.03 13.40 22.42
N LYS A 128 -42.51 12.44 23.22
CA LYS A 128 -41.67 11.48 23.94
C LYS A 128 -41.55 10.21 23.11
N PRO A 129 -40.50 10.02 22.29
CA PRO A 129 -40.51 8.98 21.27
C PRO A 129 -39.98 7.63 21.78
N TYR A 130 -39.46 7.56 23.01
CA TYR A 130 -38.75 6.37 23.47
C TYR A 130 -39.57 5.51 24.45
N VAL A 131 -39.22 4.23 24.52
CA VAL A 131 -39.72 3.23 25.49
C VAL A 131 -38.56 2.40 26.02
N ASN A 132 -38.69 1.85 27.24
CA ASN A 132 -37.67 0.94 27.80
C ASN A 132 -37.43 -0.26 26.86
N PHE A 133 -36.18 -0.71 26.77
CA PHE A 133 -35.79 -1.85 25.91
C PHE A 133 -36.60 -3.12 26.24
N SER A 134 -37.64 -3.38 25.46
CA SER A 134 -38.57 -4.50 25.62
C SER A 134 -39.33 -4.70 24.30
N ASN A 135 -39.77 -5.94 24.02
CA ASN A 135 -40.59 -6.28 22.84
C ASN A 135 -40.06 -5.69 21.51
N THR A 136 -38.77 -5.87 21.23
CA THR A 136 -38.08 -5.30 20.06
C THR A 136 -38.51 -5.97 18.76
N SER A 137 -38.71 -5.18 17.72
CA SER A 137 -38.85 -5.59 16.32
C SER A 137 -37.75 -4.94 15.50
N ALA A 138 -37.22 -5.65 14.49
CA ALA A 138 -36.25 -5.08 13.56
C ALA A 138 -36.93 -4.02 12.69
N MET A 139 -36.31 -2.85 12.58
CA MET A 139 -36.75 -1.81 11.66
C MET A 139 -36.31 -2.13 10.23
N ASN A 140 -36.86 -1.38 9.27
CA ASN A 140 -36.43 -1.45 7.88
C ASN A 140 -34.89 -1.22 7.81
N PRO A 141 -34.11 -2.07 7.13
CA PRO A 141 -32.67 -1.89 6.99
C PRO A 141 -32.25 -0.52 6.43
N LEU A 142 -33.09 0.14 5.63
CA LEU A 142 -32.86 1.48 5.11
C LEU A 142 -32.86 2.59 6.18
N ALA A 143 -33.31 2.29 7.40
CA ALA A 143 -33.19 3.18 8.55
C ALA A 143 -31.72 3.43 8.92
N LEU A 144 -30.81 2.56 8.48
CA LEU A 144 -29.37 2.71 8.63
C LEU A 144 -28.74 2.83 7.25
N GLN A 145 -27.92 3.86 7.06
CA GLN A 145 -27.17 4.03 5.82
C GLN A 145 -25.76 3.47 6.02
N PRO A 146 -25.18 2.77 5.03
CA PRO A 146 -23.78 2.40 5.05
C PRO A 146 -22.90 3.66 5.15
N GLN A 147 -21.85 3.59 5.96
CA GLN A 147 -20.86 4.66 6.10
C GLN A 147 -19.51 4.20 5.58
N GLY A 148 -18.79 5.11 4.92
CA GLY A 148 -17.45 4.88 4.37
C GLY A 148 -17.29 5.62 3.05
N SER A 149 -16.18 6.33 2.87
CA SER A 149 -15.96 7.18 1.69
C SER A 149 -15.16 6.48 0.57
N ASN A 150 -14.86 5.19 0.75
CA ASN A 150 -14.05 4.37 -0.17
C ASN A 150 -12.76 5.08 -0.62
N GLN A 151 -12.17 5.88 0.27
CA GLN A 151 -10.94 6.60 0.00
C GLN A 151 -9.74 5.69 0.29
N ALA A 152 -8.72 5.79 -0.55
CA ALA A 152 -7.46 5.12 -0.30
C ALA A 152 -6.78 5.74 0.93
N HIS A 153 -6.09 4.90 1.69
CA HIS A 153 -5.18 5.36 2.73
C HIS A 153 -3.75 5.02 2.36
N ASN A 154 -2.80 5.79 2.89
CA ASN A 154 -1.38 5.51 2.73
C ASN A 154 -1.05 4.11 3.31
N ASN A 155 -0.32 3.31 2.54
CA ASN A 155 0.11 1.96 2.91
C ASN A 155 1.65 1.87 3.08
N ARG A 156 2.33 3.01 3.09
CA ARG A 156 3.78 3.09 3.27
C ARG A 156 4.11 3.25 4.75
N GLN A 157 5.10 2.48 5.22
CA GLN A 157 5.75 2.72 6.50
C GLN A 157 6.42 4.11 6.54
N PRO A 158 6.75 4.67 7.71
CA PRO A 158 7.61 5.85 7.79
C PRO A 158 8.95 5.62 7.06
N PHE A 159 9.37 6.57 6.22
CA PHE A 159 10.63 6.48 5.47
C PHE A 159 11.34 7.83 5.40
N LEU A 160 12.67 7.77 5.26
CA LEU A 160 13.51 8.92 4.90
C LEU A 160 13.99 8.72 3.46
N ALA A 161 13.74 9.71 2.60
CA ALA A 161 14.16 9.66 1.21
C ALA A 161 15.68 9.83 1.10
N MET A 162 16.35 8.84 0.51
CA MET A 162 17.78 8.85 0.19
C MET A 162 17.97 8.36 -1.24
N ASN A 163 19.12 8.67 -1.84
CA ASN A 163 19.42 8.22 -3.18
C ASN A 163 19.96 6.79 -3.17
N PHE A 164 19.47 5.98 -4.11
CA PHE A 164 20.13 4.73 -4.47
C PHE A 164 21.02 4.99 -5.67
N ILE A 165 22.29 4.64 -5.55
CA ILE A 165 23.28 4.75 -6.62
C ILE A 165 23.80 3.38 -7.00
N ILE A 166 24.13 3.19 -8.28
CA ILE A 166 24.67 1.96 -8.85
C ILE A 166 26.05 2.22 -9.48
N CYS A 167 27.03 1.36 -9.20
CA CYS A 167 28.37 1.47 -9.77
C CYS A 167 28.37 1.05 -11.24
N ILE A 168 28.83 1.92 -12.14
CA ILE A 168 28.74 1.70 -13.59
C ILE A 168 30.07 1.33 -14.24
N ASN A 169 31.22 1.79 -13.71
CA ASN A 169 32.53 1.57 -14.35
C ASN A 169 33.76 1.64 -13.43
N ASP A 170 33.69 2.27 -12.24
CA ASP A 170 34.85 2.44 -11.34
C ASP A 170 35.02 1.29 -10.32
N GLY A 171 34.30 0.18 -10.52
CA GLY A 171 34.31 -1.00 -9.64
C GLY A 171 34.97 -2.23 -10.27
N GLU A 172 35.27 -3.23 -9.45
CA GLU A 172 35.72 -4.54 -9.91
C GLU A 172 34.58 -5.30 -10.62
N TYR A 173 34.91 -6.05 -11.66
CA TYR A 173 33.93 -6.91 -12.30
C TYR A 173 33.68 -8.16 -11.43
N PRO A 174 32.44 -8.46 -11.02
CA PRO A 174 32.17 -9.60 -10.14
C PRO A 174 32.40 -10.93 -10.87
N ALA A 175 33.38 -11.69 -10.41
CA ALA A 175 33.60 -13.06 -10.90
C ALA A 175 32.49 -13.99 -10.40
N ARG A 176 31.92 -14.80 -11.29
CA ARG A 176 31.01 -15.86 -10.89
C ARG A 176 31.84 -16.98 -10.24
N PRO A 177 31.47 -17.49 -9.06
CA PRO A 177 32.12 -18.66 -8.47
C PRO A 177 31.92 -19.92 -9.32
#